data_AF-A0A1G2TV62-F1
#
_entry.id   AF-A0A1G2TV62-F1
#
_cell.length_a   1.000
_cell.length_b   1.000
_cell.length_c   1.000
_cell.angle_alpha   90.00
_cell.angle_beta   90.00
_cell.angle_gamma   90.00
#
_symmetry.space_group_name_H-M   'P 1'
#
loop_
_entity.id
_entity.type
_entity.pdbx_description
1 polymer ?
#
loop_
_entity_poly.entity_id
_entity_poly.type
_entity_poly.pdbx_seq_one_letter_code
_entity_poly.pdbx_strand_id
1 'polypeptide(L)'
;MKQKISKWQKMIKHSVDEVIDVNLRKYVFDKQKEIILNNPKLKQRNIFIEYFFRNYSEAQVLAVSRLVEDKPVDSFVALLNDILVSYEEIIQSGELNKKLITEMSKTAADAFIKNHFQQQIKEREEKFSWEKINSDKFDLLKETAKIKLLRDKWVAHRDSKRKPINIQYDEIDKVIKFIEGKVGEYYTFLTDASMASFLPTGIEGDEEIFSFAWVDTE
;
A
#
# COMPACT_ATOMS: atom_id res chain seq x y z
N MET A 1 -19.64 9.86 15.06
CA MET A 1 -19.90 9.43 13.66
C MET A 1 -19.15 10.22 12.60
N LYS A 2 -19.55 11.46 12.21
CA LYS A 2 -18.88 12.20 11.10
C LYS A 2 -17.36 12.35 11.25
N GLN A 3 -16.89 12.65 12.46
CA GLN A 3 -15.45 12.71 12.77
C GLN A 3 -14.74 11.37 12.54
N LYS A 4 -15.41 10.24 12.85
CA LYS A 4 -14.88 8.89 12.69
C LYS A 4 -14.75 8.49 11.22
N ILE A 5 -15.78 8.75 10.41
CA ILE A 5 -15.70 8.53 8.95
C ILE A 5 -14.59 9.41 8.33
N SER A 6 -14.48 10.68 8.74
CA SER A 6 -13.39 11.54 8.25
C SER A 6 -12.01 11.07 8.70
N LYS A 7 -11.88 10.46 9.88
CA LYS A 7 -10.65 9.79 10.33
C LYS A 7 -10.33 8.61 9.40
N TRP A 8 -11.29 7.75 9.11
CA TRP A 8 -11.10 6.61 8.20
C TRP A 8 -10.67 7.04 6.81
N GLN A 9 -11.31 8.08 6.26
CA GLN A 9 -10.92 8.67 4.96
C GLN A 9 -9.47 9.21 4.96
N LYS A 10 -8.99 9.75 6.09
CA LYS A 10 -7.59 10.16 6.24
C LYS A 10 -6.64 8.96 6.32
N MET A 11 -6.99 7.94 7.10
CA MET A 11 -6.18 6.72 7.27
C MET A 11 -6.03 5.95 5.95
N ILE A 12 -7.12 5.82 5.18
CA ILE A 12 -7.06 5.14 3.88
C ILE A 12 -6.25 5.95 2.87
N LYS A 13 -6.35 7.29 2.90
CA LYS A 13 -5.49 8.15 2.07
C LYS A 13 -4.01 7.99 2.43
N HIS A 14 -3.67 7.95 3.72
CA HIS A 14 -2.31 7.67 4.15
C HIS A 14 -1.82 6.30 3.65
N SER A 15 -2.69 5.28 3.69
CA SER A 15 -2.36 3.96 3.15
C SER A 15 -2.12 3.99 1.63
N VAL A 16 -2.88 4.79 0.89
CA VAL A 16 -2.65 5.03 -0.55
C VAL A 16 -1.29 5.69 -0.77
N ASP A 17 -0.96 6.73 -0.02
CA ASP A 17 0.32 7.45 -0.15
C ASP A 17 1.52 6.51 0.10
N GLU A 18 1.44 5.65 1.13
CA GLU A 18 2.47 4.63 1.42
C GLU A 18 2.59 3.59 0.30
N VAL A 19 1.47 3.14 -0.29
CA VAL A 19 1.50 2.20 -1.44
C VAL A 19 2.14 2.85 -2.67
N ILE A 20 1.85 4.13 -2.94
CA ILE A 20 2.48 4.88 -4.04
C ILE A 20 4.00 4.97 -3.84
N ASP A 21 4.45 5.30 -2.62
CA ASP A 21 5.88 5.38 -2.30
C ASP A 21 6.59 4.02 -2.41
N VAL A 22 5.95 2.94 -1.98
CA VAL A 22 6.41 1.57 -2.17
C VAL A 22 6.58 1.23 -3.66
N ASN A 23 5.60 1.58 -4.48
CA ASN A 23 5.63 1.35 -5.93
C ASN A 23 6.67 2.23 -6.63
N LEU A 24 6.90 3.46 -6.17
CA LEU A 24 7.98 4.32 -6.67
C LEU A 24 9.36 3.68 -6.44
N ARG A 25 9.62 3.22 -5.21
CA ARG A 25 10.89 2.55 -4.88
C ARG A 25 11.10 1.30 -5.73
N LYS A 26 10.03 0.53 -5.94
CA LYS A 26 10.05 -0.65 -6.79
C LYS A 26 10.42 -0.30 -8.23
N TYR A 27 9.76 0.71 -8.80
CA TYR A 27 10.04 1.17 -10.16
C TYR A 27 11.51 1.53 -10.34
N VAL A 28 12.05 2.39 -9.46
CA VAL A 28 13.45 2.83 -9.50
C VAL A 28 14.40 1.65 -9.33
N PHE A 29 14.10 0.75 -8.40
CA PHE A 29 14.92 -0.45 -8.18
C PHE A 29 14.95 -1.37 -9.39
N ASP A 30 13.80 -1.63 -10.02
CA ASP A 30 13.71 -2.50 -11.19
C ASP A 30 14.56 -1.95 -12.35
N LYS A 31 14.48 -0.64 -12.59
CA LYS A 31 15.30 0.07 -13.58
C LYS A 31 16.80 -0.06 -13.29
N GLN A 32 17.21 0.21 -12.05
CA GLN A 32 18.62 0.12 -11.66
C GLN A 32 19.14 -1.33 -11.70
N LYS A 33 18.32 -2.28 -11.26
CA LYS A 33 18.62 -3.72 -11.33
C LYS A 33 18.82 -4.16 -12.78
N GLU A 34 17.98 -3.72 -13.71
CA GLU A 34 18.13 -4.01 -15.14
C GLU A 34 19.48 -3.50 -15.68
N ILE A 35 19.83 -2.25 -15.41
CA ILE A 35 21.11 -1.64 -15.82
C ILE A 35 22.29 -2.45 -15.27
N ILE A 36 22.26 -2.81 -13.99
CA ILE A 36 23.32 -3.57 -13.34
C ILE A 36 23.47 -4.96 -13.97
N LEU A 37 22.37 -5.69 -14.17
CA LEU A 37 22.39 -7.05 -14.70
C LEU A 37 22.84 -7.09 -16.17
N ASN A 38 22.52 -6.05 -16.94
CA ASN A 38 22.91 -5.93 -18.35
C ASN A 38 24.36 -5.45 -18.55
N ASN A 39 25.03 -4.95 -17.51
CA ASN A 39 26.41 -4.48 -17.60
C ASN A 39 27.42 -5.61 -17.31
N PRO A 40 28.13 -6.16 -18.32
CA PRO A 40 29.06 -7.26 -18.10
C PRO A 40 30.25 -6.90 -17.20
N LYS A 41 30.61 -5.62 -17.08
CA LYS A 41 31.70 -5.15 -16.22
C LYS A 41 31.35 -5.25 -14.72
N LEU A 42 30.05 -5.29 -14.40
CA LEU A 42 29.54 -5.36 -13.03
C LEU A 42 29.23 -6.79 -12.57
N LYS A 43 29.52 -7.81 -13.39
CA LYS A 43 29.24 -9.24 -13.07
C LYS A 43 30.15 -9.83 -12.00
N GLN A 44 31.26 -9.18 -11.67
CA GLN A 44 32.10 -9.59 -10.55
C GLN A 44 31.41 -9.27 -9.22
N ARG A 45 31.76 -10.01 -8.16
CA ARG A 45 31.21 -9.77 -6.83
C ARG A 45 31.47 -8.31 -6.42
N ASN A 46 30.39 -7.56 -6.22
CA ASN A 46 30.44 -6.13 -5.96
C ASN A 46 29.66 -5.80 -4.69
N ILE A 47 30.38 -5.37 -3.65
CA ILE A 47 29.83 -5.06 -2.32
C ILE A 47 28.81 -3.92 -2.39
N PHE A 48 29.01 -2.94 -3.27
CA PHE A 48 28.06 -1.84 -3.46
C PHE A 48 26.72 -2.37 -3.99
N ILE A 49 26.74 -3.26 -4.98
CA ILE A 49 25.53 -3.88 -5.53
C ILE A 49 24.82 -4.73 -4.46
N GLU A 50 25.57 -5.54 -3.71
CA GLU A 50 25.03 -6.32 -2.59
C GLU A 50 24.33 -5.41 -1.56
N TYR A 51 24.95 -4.28 -1.21
CA TYR A 51 24.40 -3.30 -0.26
C TYR A 51 23.17 -2.58 -0.81
N PHE A 52 23.19 -2.18 -2.08
CA PHE A 52 22.07 -1.55 -2.77
C PHE A 52 20.83 -2.47 -2.77
N PHE A 53 21.00 -3.73 -3.16
CA PHE A 53 19.94 -4.75 -3.19
C PHE A 53 19.37 -5.03 -1.80
N ARG A 54 20.26 -5.11 -0.81
CA ARG A 54 19.87 -5.27 0.59
C ARG A 54 19.06 -4.06 1.09
N ASN A 55 19.51 -2.84 0.84
CA ASN A 55 18.82 -1.64 1.29
C ASN A 55 17.42 -1.52 0.69
N TYR A 56 17.27 -1.83 -0.60
CA TYR A 56 15.95 -1.90 -1.22
C TYR A 56 15.04 -2.90 -0.49
N SER A 57 15.54 -4.12 -0.26
CA SER A 57 14.79 -5.15 0.47
C SER A 57 14.35 -4.68 1.86
N GLU A 58 15.29 -4.12 2.64
CA GLU A 58 15.03 -3.64 4.00
C GLU A 58 14.03 -2.47 4.00
N ALA A 59 14.13 -1.56 3.04
CA ALA A 59 13.21 -0.44 2.88
C ALA A 59 11.79 -0.91 2.53
N GLN A 60 11.63 -1.89 1.63
CA GLN A 60 10.33 -2.44 1.29
C GLN A 60 9.69 -3.19 2.47
N VAL A 61 10.50 -3.96 3.21
CA VAL A 61 10.05 -4.65 4.42
C VAL A 61 9.51 -3.65 5.45
N LEU A 62 10.20 -2.54 5.67
CA LEU A 62 9.75 -1.50 6.61
C LEU A 62 8.47 -0.82 6.14
N ALA A 63 8.37 -0.47 4.86
CA ALA A 63 7.20 0.19 4.30
C ALA A 63 5.95 -0.71 4.40
N VAL A 64 6.06 -1.97 3.97
CA VAL A 64 4.97 -2.95 4.14
C VAL A 64 4.59 -3.10 5.61
N SER A 65 5.57 -3.14 6.51
CA SER A 65 5.29 -3.29 7.94
C SER A 65 4.48 -2.12 8.50
N ARG A 66 4.77 -0.86 8.11
CA ARG A 66 3.98 0.31 8.54
C ARG A 66 2.50 0.23 8.14
N LEU A 67 2.21 -0.38 6.99
CA LEU A 67 0.84 -0.58 6.52
C LEU A 67 0.08 -1.65 7.33
N VAL A 68 0.77 -2.68 7.83
CA VAL A 68 0.12 -3.91 8.36
C VAL A 68 0.34 -4.17 9.85
N GLU A 69 1.10 -3.31 10.53
CA GLU A 69 1.24 -3.38 11.97
C GLU A 69 -0.02 -2.88 12.69
N ASP A 70 -0.34 -3.44 13.86
CA ASP A 70 -1.44 -2.96 14.70
C ASP A 70 -1.12 -1.61 15.39
N LYS A 71 0.15 -1.20 15.36
CA LYS A 71 0.65 0.13 15.77
C LYS A 71 1.68 0.58 14.74
N PRO A 72 1.68 1.84 14.27
CA PRO A 72 0.96 3.01 14.79
C PRO A 72 -0.55 2.99 14.49
N VAL A 73 -1.28 3.91 15.13
CA VAL A 73 -2.76 4.01 15.07
C VAL A 73 -3.30 4.22 13.65
N ASP A 74 -2.46 4.65 12.71
CA ASP A 74 -2.84 5.05 11.36
C ASP A 74 -2.54 3.99 10.27
N SER A 75 -2.16 2.77 10.65
CA SER A 75 -1.95 1.68 9.70
C SER A 75 -3.26 1.21 9.05
N PHE A 76 -3.14 0.46 7.96
CA PHE A 76 -4.30 -0.14 7.29
C PHE A 76 -4.98 -1.20 8.18
N VAL A 77 -4.21 -2.00 8.92
CA VAL A 77 -4.78 -2.96 9.90
C VAL A 77 -5.54 -2.22 11.02
N ALA A 78 -5.00 -1.11 11.52
CA ALA A 78 -5.68 -0.29 12.51
C ALA A 78 -6.99 0.30 11.96
N LEU A 79 -7.02 0.70 10.68
CA LEU A 79 -8.25 1.11 10.00
C LEU A 79 -9.28 -0.01 9.98
N LEU A 80 -8.90 -1.22 9.54
CA LEU A 80 -9.81 -2.38 9.49
C LEU A 80 -10.36 -2.73 10.88
N ASN A 81 -9.51 -2.67 11.92
CA ASN A 81 -9.94 -2.86 13.31
C ASN A 81 -10.96 -1.78 13.73
N ASP A 82 -10.72 -0.51 13.44
CA ASP A 82 -11.62 0.58 13.83
C ASP A 82 -12.96 0.52 13.07
N ILE A 83 -12.94 0.05 11.82
CA ILE A 83 -14.14 -0.24 11.03
C ILE A 83 -14.95 -1.38 11.66
N LEU A 84 -14.31 -2.52 11.98
CA LEU A 84 -14.99 -3.67 12.59
C LEU A 84 -15.67 -3.31 13.92
N VAL A 85 -15.02 -2.47 14.73
CA VAL A 85 -15.56 -2.01 16.02
C VAL A 85 -16.80 -1.12 15.85
N SER A 86 -16.87 -0.32 14.79
CA SER A 86 -17.99 0.59 14.52
C SER A 86 -18.87 0.14 13.34
N TYR A 87 -18.82 -1.14 12.98
CA TYR A 87 -19.51 -1.66 11.81
C TYR A 87 -21.02 -1.43 11.91
N GLU A 88 -21.63 -1.85 13.02
CA GLU A 88 -23.08 -1.71 13.23
C GLU A 88 -23.49 -0.22 13.29
N GLU A 89 -22.70 0.60 13.99
CA GLU A 89 -22.99 2.02 14.22
C GLU A 89 -22.90 2.87 12.94
N ILE A 90 -21.95 2.56 12.04
CA ILE A 90 -21.61 3.44 10.90
C ILE A 90 -21.91 2.82 9.54
N ILE A 91 -21.60 1.54 9.36
CA ILE A 91 -21.79 0.86 8.06
C ILE A 91 -23.22 0.35 7.99
N GLN A 92 -23.62 -0.57 8.86
CA GLN A 92 -24.94 -1.21 8.82
C GLN A 92 -26.11 -0.22 9.03
N SER A 93 -25.87 0.87 9.76
CA SER A 93 -26.85 1.95 9.95
C SER A 93 -27.02 2.86 8.71
N GLY A 94 -26.14 2.73 7.71
CA GLY A 94 -26.09 3.55 6.51
C GLY A 94 -25.50 4.95 6.71
N GLU A 95 -24.87 5.26 7.85
CA GLU A 95 -24.32 6.59 8.12
C GLU A 95 -23.17 6.97 7.18
N LEU A 96 -22.32 6.01 6.79
CA LEU A 96 -21.31 6.22 5.75
C LEU A 96 -21.97 6.67 4.44
N ASN A 97 -23.01 5.96 4.00
CA ASN A 97 -23.71 6.23 2.75
C ASN A 97 -24.41 7.58 2.76
N LYS A 98 -25.10 7.92 3.87
CA LYS A 98 -25.71 9.24 4.05
C LYS A 98 -24.68 10.35 3.89
N LYS A 99 -23.47 10.18 4.46
CA LYS A 99 -22.38 11.15 4.31
C LYS A 99 -21.94 11.27 2.84
N LEU A 100 -21.62 10.16 2.18
CA LEU A 100 -21.15 10.15 0.78
C LEU A 100 -22.19 10.75 -0.19
N ILE A 101 -23.46 10.36 -0.06
CA ILE A 101 -24.57 10.92 -0.85
C ILE A 101 -24.74 12.42 -0.61
N THR A 102 -24.59 12.87 0.65
CA THR A 102 -24.67 14.29 0.98
C THR A 102 -23.52 15.09 0.39
N GLU A 103 -22.30 14.53 0.39
CA GLU A 103 -21.12 15.16 -0.20
C GLU A 103 -21.25 15.28 -1.72
N MET A 104 -21.68 14.22 -2.40
CA MET A 104 -21.93 14.26 -3.84
C MET A 104 -23.10 15.18 -4.21
N SER A 105 -24.18 15.23 -3.41
CA SER A 105 -25.33 16.10 -3.70
C SER A 105 -24.98 17.59 -3.69
N LYS A 106 -23.81 17.97 -3.13
CA LYS A 106 -23.31 19.35 -3.18
C LYS A 106 -22.64 19.67 -4.52
N THR A 107 -22.20 18.67 -5.26
CA THR A 107 -21.44 18.83 -6.51
C THR A 107 -22.24 18.44 -7.75
N ALA A 108 -23.18 17.49 -7.65
CA ALA A 108 -24.03 17.08 -8.77
C ALA A 108 -25.35 17.88 -8.81
N ALA A 109 -25.55 18.62 -9.91
CA ALA A 109 -26.83 19.30 -10.19
C ALA A 109 -27.86 18.38 -10.86
N ASP A 110 -27.41 17.29 -11.48
CA ASP A 110 -28.22 16.40 -12.30
C ASP A 110 -28.84 15.25 -11.48
N ALA A 111 -30.16 15.06 -11.63
CA ALA A 111 -30.92 14.06 -10.90
C ALA A 111 -30.63 12.61 -11.34
N PHE A 112 -30.29 12.39 -12.61
CA PHE A 112 -29.91 11.08 -13.12
C PHE A 112 -28.57 10.65 -12.52
N ILE A 113 -27.57 11.55 -12.49
CA ILE A 113 -26.27 11.30 -11.84
C ILE A 113 -26.48 10.95 -10.36
N LYS A 114 -27.36 11.70 -9.67
CA LYS A 114 -27.65 11.47 -8.26
C LYS A 114 -28.25 10.09 -8.00
N ASN A 115 -29.22 9.66 -8.82
CA ASN A 115 -29.86 8.35 -8.67
C ASN A 115 -28.90 7.21 -8.98
N HIS A 116 -28.12 7.32 -10.06
CA HIS A 116 -27.13 6.31 -10.44
C HIS A 116 -26.09 6.10 -9.33
N PHE A 117 -25.60 7.19 -8.75
CA PHE A 117 -24.66 7.16 -7.64
C PHE A 117 -25.22 6.50 -6.37
N GLN A 118 -26.47 6.84 -6.01
CA GLN A 118 -27.13 6.24 -4.85
C GLN A 118 -27.25 4.72 -5.02
N GLN A 119 -27.55 4.25 -6.23
CA GLN A 119 -27.59 2.83 -6.53
C GLN A 119 -26.20 2.18 -6.37
N GLN A 120 -25.15 2.79 -6.92
CA GLN A 120 -23.77 2.26 -6.79
C GLN A 120 -23.29 2.17 -5.34
N ILE A 121 -23.69 3.12 -4.49
CA ILE A 121 -23.37 3.09 -3.06
C ILE A 121 -24.07 1.92 -2.37
N LYS A 122 -25.36 1.70 -2.68
CA LYS A 122 -26.14 0.61 -2.11
C LYS A 122 -25.56 -0.76 -2.46
N GLU A 123 -25.22 -0.97 -3.73
CA GLU A 123 -24.59 -2.21 -4.21
C GLU A 123 -23.21 -2.47 -3.57
N ARG A 124 -22.51 -1.42 -3.11
CA ARG A 124 -21.23 -1.55 -2.41
C ARG A 124 -21.39 -1.97 -0.96
N GLU A 125 -22.40 -1.49 -0.25
CA GLU A 125 -22.65 -1.88 1.14
C GLU A 125 -22.88 -3.39 1.26
N GLU A 126 -23.63 -3.97 0.31
CA GLU A 126 -23.86 -5.42 0.21
C GLU A 126 -22.56 -6.22 0.01
N LYS A 127 -21.50 -5.59 -0.53
CA LYS A 127 -20.19 -6.21 -0.71
C LYS A 127 -19.31 -6.14 0.54
N PHE A 128 -19.51 -5.18 1.44
CA PHE A 128 -18.63 -4.97 2.60
C PHE A 128 -19.32 -5.41 3.90
N SER A 129 -19.49 -6.73 4.06
CA SER A 129 -19.97 -7.29 5.32
C SER A 129 -18.91 -7.26 6.42
N TRP A 130 -19.33 -7.39 7.68
CA TRP A 130 -18.41 -7.52 8.81
C TRP A 130 -17.45 -8.71 8.61
N GLU A 131 -17.97 -9.83 8.13
CA GLU A 131 -17.22 -11.06 7.86
C GLU A 131 -16.17 -10.85 6.78
N LYS A 132 -16.52 -10.14 5.68
CA LYS A 132 -15.55 -9.81 4.65
C LYS A 132 -14.43 -8.96 5.23
N ILE A 133 -14.74 -7.92 6.00
CA ILE A 133 -13.73 -7.01 6.55
C ILE A 133 -12.81 -7.76 7.52
N ASN A 134 -13.38 -8.66 8.33
CA ASN A 134 -12.60 -9.48 9.25
C ASN A 134 -11.72 -10.49 8.50
N SER A 135 -12.24 -11.10 7.42
CA SER A 135 -11.47 -12.00 6.54
C SER A 135 -10.33 -11.27 5.85
N ASP A 136 -10.59 -10.10 5.24
CA ASP A 136 -9.56 -9.29 4.57
C ASP A 136 -8.44 -8.93 5.54
N LYS A 137 -8.77 -8.55 6.79
CA LYS A 137 -7.79 -8.29 7.84
C LYS A 137 -6.95 -9.53 8.17
N PHE A 138 -7.60 -10.68 8.30
CA PHE A 138 -6.90 -11.94 8.58
C PHE A 138 -5.96 -12.31 7.43
N ASP A 139 -6.43 -12.22 6.19
CA ASP A 139 -5.64 -12.50 4.99
C ASP A 139 -4.44 -11.54 4.90
N LEU A 140 -4.65 -10.25 5.17
CA LEU A 140 -3.57 -9.27 5.22
C LEU A 140 -2.49 -9.62 6.24
N LEU A 141 -2.86 -10.01 7.46
CA LEU A 141 -1.90 -10.42 8.49
C LEU A 141 -1.19 -11.73 8.13
N LYS A 142 -1.89 -12.64 7.44
CA LYS A 142 -1.34 -13.92 6.98
C LYS A 142 -0.32 -13.73 5.86
N GLU A 143 -0.68 -12.98 4.82
CA GLU A 143 0.21 -12.70 3.67
C GLU A 143 1.45 -11.91 4.10
N THR A 144 1.34 -11.07 5.14
CA THR A 144 2.47 -10.27 5.64
C THR A 144 3.27 -10.91 6.77
N ALA A 145 2.91 -12.11 7.22
CA ALA A 145 3.55 -12.76 8.37
C ALA A 145 5.06 -13.00 8.17
N LYS A 146 5.47 -13.41 6.95
CA LYS A 146 6.90 -13.60 6.61
C LYS A 146 7.68 -12.28 6.65
N ILE A 147 7.09 -11.19 6.14
CA ILE A 147 7.72 -9.87 6.13
C ILE A 147 7.89 -9.36 7.55
N LYS A 148 6.89 -9.55 8.42
CA LYS A 148 6.98 -9.23 9.84
C LYS A 148 8.12 -9.98 10.53
N LEU A 149 8.24 -11.29 10.28
CA LEU A 149 9.34 -12.09 10.83
C LEU A 149 10.70 -11.59 10.35
N LEU A 150 10.81 -11.23 9.07
CA LEU A 150 12.03 -10.68 8.49
C LEU A 150 12.39 -9.33 9.13
N ARG A 151 11.42 -8.42 9.27
CA ARG A 151 11.59 -7.15 9.97
C ARG A 151 12.14 -7.39 11.37
N ASP A 152 11.47 -8.21 12.17
CA ASP A 152 11.81 -8.40 13.58
C ASP A 152 13.19 -9.02 13.76
N LYS A 153 13.53 -10.01 12.95
CA LYS A 153 14.79 -10.75 13.12
C LYS A 153 15.99 -10.08 12.45
N TRP A 154 15.79 -9.40 11.32
CA TRP A 154 16.89 -8.96 10.46
C TRP A 154 16.99 -7.44 10.30
N VAL A 155 15.87 -6.72 10.27
CA VAL A 155 15.85 -5.29 9.95
C VAL A 155 15.86 -4.44 11.22
N ALA A 156 14.87 -4.61 12.09
CA ALA A 156 14.64 -3.75 13.25
C ALA A 156 15.52 -4.11 14.46
N HIS A 157 15.56 -5.39 14.87
CA HIS A 157 16.25 -5.78 16.11
C HIS A 157 17.60 -6.46 15.89
N ARG A 158 17.91 -6.90 14.66
CA ARG A 158 19.13 -7.66 14.31
C ARG A 158 19.46 -8.75 15.34
N ASP A 159 18.49 -9.62 15.60
CA ASP A 159 18.58 -10.69 16.61
C ASP A 159 19.89 -11.50 16.46
N SER A 160 20.59 -11.71 17.58
CA SER A 160 21.86 -12.44 17.62
C SER A 160 21.68 -13.94 17.31
N LYS A 161 20.47 -14.48 17.47
CA LYS A 161 20.10 -15.88 17.17
C LYS A 161 19.31 -16.02 15.87
N ARG A 162 19.40 -15.05 14.96
CA ARG A 162 18.63 -15.04 13.71
C ARG A 162 18.95 -16.25 12.83
N LYS A 163 17.91 -16.95 12.40
CA LYS A 163 18.00 -17.95 11.31
C LYS A 163 17.83 -17.22 9.97
N PRO A 164 18.58 -17.60 8.92
CA PRO A 164 18.39 -17.04 7.59
C PRO A 164 16.94 -17.17 7.16
N ILE A 165 16.31 -16.05 6.82
CA ILE A 165 14.99 -16.03 6.20
C ILE A 165 15.25 -15.77 4.72
N ASN A 166 14.99 -16.77 3.89
CA ASN A 166 15.07 -16.61 2.46
C ASN A 166 13.74 -16.02 1.97
N ILE A 167 13.69 -14.71 1.77
CA ILE A 167 12.60 -14.06 1.04
C ILE A 167 13.15 -13.63 -0.32
N GLN A 168 12.42 -13.95 -1.39
CA GLN A 168 12.74 -13.48 -2.73
C GLN A 168 12.08 -12.12 -2.99
N TYR A 169 12.66 -11.29 -3.86
CA TYR A 169 12.05 -10.02 -4.27
C TYR A 169 10.62 -10.21 -4.78
N ASP A 170 10.39 -11.25 -5.57
CA ASP A 170 9.08 -11.60 -6.09
C ASP A 170 8.06 -11.94 -4.99
N GLU A 171 8.50 -12.43 -3.83
CA GLU A 171 7.61 -12.64 -2.68
C GLU A 171 7.21 -11.31 -2.04
N ILE A 172 8.12 -10.34 -1.96
CA ILE A 172 7.82 -8.97 -1.47
C ILE A 172 6.83 -8.30 -2.43
N ASP A 173 7.08 -8.38 -3.75
CA ASP A 173 6.23 -7.79 -4.78
C ASP A 173 4.81 -8.36 -4.77
N LYS A 174 4.67 -9.68 -4.54
CA LYS A 174 3.34 -10.31 -4.39
C LYS A 174 2.58 -9.74 -3.21
N VAL A 175 3.25 -9.53 -2.07
CA VAL A 175 2.61 -8.94 -0.90
C VAL A 175 2.23 -7.48 -1.15
N ILE A 176 3.09 -6.70 -1.80
CA ILE A 176 2.79 -5.31 -2.19
C ILE A 176 1.53 -5.26 -3.06
N LYS A 177 1.46 -6.09 -4.11
CA LYS A 177 0.27 -6.17 -4.99
C LYS A 177 -1.00 -6.58 -4.25
N PHE A 178 -0.89 -7.50 -3.29
CA PHE A 178 -2.01 -7.88 -2.44
C PHE A 178 -2.51 -6.70 -1.60
N ILE A 179 -1.60 -5.96 -0.98
CA ILE A 179 -1.91 -4.77 -0.18
C ILE A 179 -2.54 -3.68 -1.06
N GLU A 180 -1.97 -3.42 -2.23
CA GLU A 180 -2.47 -2.45 -3.22
C GLU A 180 -3.94 -2.74 -3.57
N GLY A 181 -4.27 -4.00 -3.88
CA GLY A 181 -5.64 -4.41 -4.18
C GLY A 181 -6.60 -4.11 -3.02
N LYS A 182 -6.20 -4.43 -1.78
CA LYS A 182 -7.03 -4.16 -0.60
C LYS A 182 -7.15 -2.67 -0.29
N VAL A 183 -6.06 -1.90 -0.38
CA VAL A 183 -6.11 -0.45 -0.19
C VAL A 183 -7.01 0.20 -1.24
N GLY A 184 -6.95 -0.23 -2.50
CA GLY A 184 -7.83 0.25 -3.57
C GLY A 184 -9.32 -0.07 -3.33
N GLU A 185 -9.62 -1.30 -2.91
CA GLU A 185 -10.98 -1.71 -2.52
C GLU A 185 -11.54 -0.80 -1.42
N TYR A 186 -10.79 -0.60 -0.34
CA TYR A 186 -11.24 0.18 0.81
C TYR A 186 -11.24 1.70 0.56
N TYR A 187 -10.34 2.19 -0.29
CA TYR A 187 -10.36 3.58 -0.74
C TYR A 187 -11.68 3.87 -1.47
N THR A 188 -12.05 3.00 -2.41
CA THR A 188 -13.32 3.11 -3.15
C THR A 188 -14.52 3.01 -2.23
N PHE A 189 -14.47 2.12 -1.23
CA PHE A 189 -15.54 1.97 -0.24
C PHE A 189 -15.72 3.20 0.66
N LEU A 190 -14.63 3.81 1.14
CA LEU A 190 -14.67 4.90 2.11
C LEU A 190 -14.80 6.30 1.51
N THR A 191 -14.43 6.46 0.24
CA THR A 191 -14.36 7.77 -0.43
C THR A 191 -15.23 7.88 -1.66
N ASP A 192 -15.72 6.76 -2.18
CA ASP A 192 -16.41 6.67 -3.47
C ASP A 192 -15.56 7.06 -4.71
N ALA A 193 -14.31 7.50 -4.51
CA ALA A 193 -13.36 7.69 -5.57
C ALA A 193 -12.64 6.39 -5.95
N SER A 194 -12.31 6.23 -7.22
CA SER A 194 -11.38 5.19 -7.68
C SER A 194 -10.02 5.80 -7.97
N MET A 195 -8.96 5.07 -7.63
CA MET A 195 -7.61 5.43 -8.03
C MET A 195 -7.37 4.91 -9.45
N ALA A 196 -6.95 5.79 -10.36
CA ALA A 196 -6.58 5.38 -11.72
C ALA A 196 -5.29 4.55 -11.73
N SER A 197 -4.36 4.84 -10.81
CA SER A 197 -3.10 4.13 -10.67
C SER A 197 -2.49 4.34 -9.28
N PHE A 198 -1.77 3.32 -8.79
CA PHE A 198 -0.83 3.44 -7.67
C PHE A 198 0.61 3.65 -8.15
N LEU A 199 0.80 3.96 -9.42
CA LEU A 199 2.09 4.36 -9.97
C LEU A 199 2.26 5.88 -9.89
N PRO A 200 3.45 6.37 -9.56
CA PRO A 200 3.74 7.79 -9.65
C PRO A 200 3.70 8.25 -11.11
N THR A 201 3.05 9.38 -11.36
CA THR A 201 3.03 10.04 -12.68
C THR A 201 4.24 10.97 -12.82
N GLY A 202 4.90 10.99 -13.98
CA GLY A 202 5.98 11.95 -14.29
C GLY A 202 7.37 11.53 -13.82
N ILE A 203 7.66 10.23 -13.70
CA ILE A 203 9.00 9.70 -13.38
C ILE A 203 9.87 9.61 -14.65
N GLU A 204 10.02 10.73 -15.35
CA GLU A 204 10.92 10.83 -16.50
C GLU A 204 12.27 11.40 -16.00
N GLY A 205 13.39 10.72 -16.28
CA GLY A 205 14.74 11.31 -16.14
C GLY A 205 15.72 10.62 -15.19
N ASP A 206 15.38 9.51 -14.52
CA ASP A 206 16.33 8.78 -13.67
C ASP A 206 17.32 7.92 -14.47
N GLU A 207 17.05 7.64 -15.75
CA GLU A 207 17.98 6.90 -16.63
C GLU A 207 19.16 7.77 -17.09
N GLU A 208 18.97 9.09 -17.18
CA GLU A 208 19.98 10.03 -17.68
C GLU A 208 21.24 10.03 -16.81
N ILE A 209 21.09 9.83 -15.49
CA ILE A 209 22.25 9.74 -14.59
C ILE A 209 23.16 8.56 -14.96
N PHE A 210 22.67 7.51 -15.63
CA PHE A 210 23.50 6.37 -16.03
C PHE A 210 24.10 6.51 -17.43
N SER A 211 23.85 7.64 -18.12
CA SER A 211 24.25 7.84 -19.52
C SER A 211 25.65 8.46 -19.70
N PHE A 212 26.29 8.93 -18.63
CA PHE A 212 27.63 9.52 -18.66
C PHE A 212 28.49 9.06 -17.48
N ALA A 213 29.81 9.23 -17.58
CA ALA A 213 30.74 8.88 -16.51
C ALA A 213 30.66 9.92 -15.37
N TRP A 214 30.56 9.46 -14.12
CA TRP A 214 30.46 10.35 -12.95
C TRP A 214 31.81 10.84 -12.45
N VAL A 215 32.88 10.17 -12.88
CA VAL A 215 34.25 10.48 -12.54
C VAL A 215 35.00 10.52 -13.85
N ASP A 216 35.69 11.62 -14.12
CA ASP A 216 36.60 11.72 -15.25
C ASP A 216 37.73 10.71 -15.01
N THR A 217 37.81 9.71 -15.88
CA THR A 217 38.96 8.80 -15.90
C THR A 217 40.12 9.51 -16.58
N GLU A 218 41.00 10.11 -15.79
CA GLU A 218 42.37 10.43 -16.21
C GLU A 218 43.22 9.15 -16.32
#